data_AF-A0A7J6KPP1-F1
#
_entry.id   AF-A0A7J6KPP1-F1
#
_cell.length_a   1.000
_cell.length_b   1.000
_cell.length_c   1.000
_cell.angle_alpha   90.00
_cell.angle_beta   90.00
_cell.angle_gamma   90.00
#
_symmetry.space_group_name_H-M   'P 1'
#
loop_
_entity.id
_entity.type
_entity.pdbx_description
1 polymer ?
#
loop_
_entity_poly.entity_id
_entity_poly.type
_entity_poly.pdbx_seq_one_letter_code
_entity_poly.pdbx_strand_id
1 'polypeptide(L)'
;MSQPRIRWMATCASWAWGLGDAGVSSVIDGLQEPSNKKKLMTFLEGETKYDHIFLYRQVPDLPIRGDADPQDASGPPRIVVTFGEDDRIKSKAVYFFRSGIAPGKPVKLEVACGEDLLVGEASGNPLESLDTVLAGVLLPLIHTTMADTEAWGQCDGEQRSEFTTGMQRISNELTEALKSLTGGIELRGVEDVDGMLGDKLMQYAAMASYQEIVKENPEVPLQFEGLLDNWCRQVEQYLEESLDYSASSKMYGNDPGPRTELDFWMQRMQKITTITEQLKSRGCRAVFGVLHAVTRVSQDVAPKSRQVVFNTLRRWKQIDISITEAFNEAKDNVKYLSTLEKFIEPLYSGTPVTIADSLPAVMNAIKMIHTIAR
;
A
#
# COMPACT_ATOMS: atom_id res chain seq x y z
N MET A 1 22.84 -33.30 -10.42
CA MET A 1 22.95 -32.86 -9.02
C MET A 1 23.21 -31.36 -9.05
N SER A 2 22.28 -30.55 -8.55
CA SER A 2 22.47 -29.10 -8.48
C SER A 2 23.69 -28.76 -7.61
N GLN A 3 24.43 -27.72 -7.97
CA GLN A 3 25.56 -27.24 -7.18
C GLN A 3 25.15 -27.00 -5.71
N PRO A 4 26.04 -27.28 -4.73
CA PRO A 4 25.73 -27.16 -3.31
C PRO A 4 25.06 -25.83 -2.92
N ARG A 5 25.54 -24.71 -3.46
CA ARG A 5 24.97 -23.37 -3.25
C ARG A 5 23.52 -23.25 -3.73
N ILE A 6 23.23 -23.71 -4.95
CA ILE A 6 21.89 -23.63 -5.54
C ILE A 6 20.91 -24.50 -4.73
N ARG A 7 21.37 -25.67 -4.27
CA ARG A 7 20.57 -26.53 -3.40
C ARG A 7 20.28 -25.87 -2.06
N TRP A 8 21.25 -25.16 -1.47
CA TRP A 8 21.04 -24.40 -0.24
C TRP A 8 20.02 -23.27 -0.44
N MET A 9 20.17 -22.46 -1.49
CA MET A 9 19.20 -21.39 -1.81
C MET A 9 17.78 -21.94 -1.99
N ALA A 10 17.64 -23.06 -2.71
CA ALA A 10 16.36 -23.75 -2.88
C ALA A 10 15.80 -24.29 -1.57
N THR A 11 16.67 -24.74 -0.65
CA THR A 11 16.27 -25.20 0.69
C THR A 11 15.71 -24.05 1.52
N CYS A 12 16.43 -22.92 1.58
CA CYS A 12 15.95 -21.70 2.25
C CYS A 12 14.58 -21.26 1.71
N ALA A 13 14.43 -21.22 0.38
CA ALA A 13 13.18 -20.84 -0.25
C ALA A 13 12.04 -21.83 0.05
N SER A 14 12.31 -23.13 -0.03
CA SER A 14 11.33 -24.18 0.25
C SER A 14 10.81 -24.13 1.68
N TRP A 15 11.71 -23.89 2.65
CA TRP A 15 11.36 -23.75 4.05
C TRP A 15 10.59 -22.45 4.34
N ALA A 16 11.01 -21.32 3.77
CA ALA A 16 10.31 -20.05 3.92
C ALA A 16 8.84 -20.13 3.45
N TRP A 17 8.59 -20.90 2.39
CA TRP A 17 7.24 -21.14 1.84
C TRP A 17 6.48 -22.31 2.49
N GLY A 18 7.00 -22.90 3.58
CA GLY A 18 6.34 -23.97 4.32
C GLY A 18 6.26 -25.32 3.60
N LEU A 19 7.07 -25.55 2.56
CA LEU A 19 7.12 -26.80 1.82
C LEU A 19 8.07 -27.84 2.46
N GLY A 20 9.00 -27.39 3.31
CA GLY A 20 10.01 -28.21 3.95
C GLY A 20 10.91 -28.95 2.95
N ASP A 21 11.58 -30.02 3.38
CA ASP A 21 12.54 -30.74 2.53
C ASP A 21 11.89 -31.40 1.30
N ALA A 22 10.60 -31.73 1.39
CA ALA A 22 9.84 -32.31 0.29
C ALA A 22 9.70 -31.34 -0.91
N GLY A 23 9.69 -30.03 -0.66
CA GLY A 23 9.56 -29.02 -1.72
C GLY A 23 10.86 -28.67 -2.44
N VAL A 24 12.02 -29.06 -1.90
CA VAL A 24 13.33 -28.59 -2.39
C VAL A 24 13.56 -28.98 -3.85
N SER A 25 13.19 -30.20 -4.24
CA SER A 25 13.32 -30.66 -5.64
C SER A 25 12.49 -29.80 -6.60
N SER A 26 11.24 -29.48 -6.23
CA SER A 26 10.37 -28.63 -7.05
C SER A 26 10.90 -27.20 -7.19
N VAL A 27 11.50 -26.65 -6.13
CA VAL A 27 12.14 -25.33 -6.18
C VAL A 27 13.36 -25.37 -7.09
N ILE A 28 14.20 -26.41 -7.00
CA ILE A 28 15.36 -26.58 -7.88
C ILE A 28 14.91 -26.64 -9.35
N ASP A 29 13.86 -27.41 -9.66
CA ASP A 29 13.33 -27.51 -11.01
C ASP A 29 12.88 -26.14 -11.55
N GLY A 30 12.16 -25.36 -10.72
CA GLY A 30 11.76 -23.99 -11.06
C GLY A 30 12.95 -23.04 -11.25
N LEU A 31 14.02 -23.16 -10.47
CA LEU A 31 15.25 -22.38 -10.65
C LEU A 31 16.04 -22.77 -11.91
N GLN A 32 15.88 -24.00 -12.41
CA GLN A 32 16.52 -24.47 -13.64
C GLN A 32 15.77 -24.07 -14.92
N GLU A 33 14.56 -23.52 -14.82
CA GLU A 33 13.85 -22.97 -15.99
C GLU A 33 14.72 -21.91 -16.71
N PRO A 34 14.73 -21.85 -18.05
CA PRO A 34 15.72 -21.07 -18.79
C PRO A 34 15.83 -19.58 -18.41
N SER A 35 14.69 -18.92 -18.18
CA SER A 35 14.64 -17.51 -17.76
C SER A 35 15.19 -17.31 -16.34
N ASN A 36 14.75 -18.15 -15.41
CA ASN A 36 15.14 -18.13 -14.01
C ASN A 36 16.63 -18.45 -13.84
N LYS A 37 17.10 -19.51 -14.50
CA LYS A 37 18.50 -19.93 -14.49
C LYS A 37 19.42 -18.84 -15.01
N LYS A 38 19.03 -18.15 -16.09
CA LYS A 38 19.82 -17.03 -16.62
C LYS A 38 19.99 -15.94 -15.58
N LYS A 39 18.90 -15.44 -14.98
CA LYS A 39 18.95 -14.39 -13.95
C LYS A 39 19.77 -14.83 -12.72
N LEU A 40 19.53 -16.06 -12.26
CA LEU A 40 20.23 -16.64 -11.11
C LEU A 40 21.74 -16.75 -11.36
N MET A 41 22.16 -17.27 -12.52
CA MET A 41 23.59 -17.41 -12.83
C MET A 41 24.27 -16.05 -13.00
N THR A 42 23.66 -15.11 -13.71
CA THR A 42 24.23 -13.75 -13.84
C THR A 42 24.42 -13.07 -12.49
N PHE A 43 23.49 -13.29 -11.54
CA PHE A 43 23.63 -12.82 -10.17
C PHE A 43 24.79 -13.51 -9.46
N LEU A 44 24.85 -14.84 -9.48
CA LEU A 44 25.93 -15.58 -8.81
C LEU A 44 27.31 -15.29 -9.42
N GLU A 45 27.40 -14.96 -10.70
CA GLU A 45 28.66 -14.72 -11.41
C GLU A 45 29.26 -13.34 -11.14
N GLY A 46 28.48 -12.34 -10.72
CA GLY A 46 29.01 -10.96 -10.63
C GLY A 46 28.52 -10.02 -11.71
N GLU A 47 27.71 -10.50 -12.65
CA GLU A 47 27.45 -9.77 -13.90
C GLU A 47 26.25 -8.83 -13.82
N THR A 48 25.50 -8.89 -12.71
CA THR A 48 24.35 -8.01 -12.47
C THR A 48 24.78 -6.68 -11.85
N LYS A 49 24.05 -5.60 -12.17
CA LYS A 49 24.16 -4.31 -11.47
C LYS A 49 23.56 -4.34 -10.05
N TYR A 50 22.88 -5.41 -9.69
CA TYR A 50 22.22 -5.59 -8.39
C TYR A 50 23.05 -6.53 -7.50
N ASP A 51 23.12 -6.19 -6.23
CA ASP A 51 23.69 -7.04 -5.18
C ASP A 51 22.65 -7.96 -4.53
N HIS A 52 21.39 -7.85 -4.95
CA HIS A 52 20.29 -8.68 -4.46
C HIS A 52 19.60 -9.46 -5.58
N ILE A 53 18.94 -10.55 -5.19
CA ILE A 53 18.01 -11.31 -6.04
C ILE A 53 16.83 -11.79 -5.20
N PHE A 54 15.64 -11.77 -5.80
CA PHE A 54 14.41 -12.25 -5.17
C PHE A 54 13.93 -13.54 -5.82
N LEU A 55 13.44 -14.44 -4.97
CA LEU A 55 12.71 -15.64 -5.35
C LEU A 55 11.27 -15.49 -4.84
N TYR A 56 10.31 -15.61 -5.76
CA TYR A 56 8.89 -15.64 -5.43
C TYR A 56 8.31 -17.02 -5.73
N ARG A 57 7.30 -17.43 -4.96
CA ARG A 57 6.40 -18.53 -5.31
C ARG A 57 4.99 -17.98 -5.43
N GLN A 58 4.63 -17.57 -6.65
CA GLN A 58 3.37 -16.88 -6.89
C GLN A 58 2.87 -17.13 -8.31
N VAL A 59 1.61 -16.79 -8.55
CA VAL A 59 1.05 -16.80 -9.91
C VAL A 59 1.64 -15.61 -10.67
N PRO A 60 2.24 -15.81 -11.87
CA PRO A 60 2.81 -14.70 -12.65
C PRO A 60 1.75 -13.67 -13.01
N ASP A 61 2.17 -12.43 -13.26
CA ASP A 61 1.29 -11.43 -13.86
C ASP A 61 1.09 -11.69 -15.36
N LEU A 62 -0.08 -11.33 -15.87
CA LEU A 62 -0.32 -11.21 -17.30
C LEU A 62 0.49 -10.04 -17.87
N PRO A 63 0.97 -10.14 -19.13
CA PRO A 63 1.66 -9.04 -19.77
C PRO A 63 0.81 -7.77 -19.75
N ILE A 64 1.33 -6.70 -19.16
CA ILE A 64 0.64 -5.41 -19.08
C ILE A 64 0.43 -4.89 -20.51
N ARG A 65 -0.83 -4.70 -20.91
CA ARG A 65 -1.21 -4.10 -22.20
C ARG A 65 -1.73 -2.67 -21.97
N GLY A 66 -0.89 -1.67 -22.21
CA GLY A 66 -1.24 -0.25 -22.01
C GLY A 66 -1.30 0.14 -20.53
N ASP A 67 -2.14 1.12 -20.16
CA ASP A 67 -2.36 1.58 -18.77
C ASP A 67 -3.28 0.64 -17.96
N ALA A 68 -3.26 -0.66 -18.23
CA ALA A 68 -4.10 -1.62 -17.52
C ALA A 68 -3.45 -2.06 -16.20
N ASP A 69 -4.26 -2.19 -15.14
CA ASP A 69 -3.80 -2.71 -13.85
C ASP A 69 -3.18 -4.11 -14.00
N PRO A 70 -2.11 -4.44 -13.25
CA PRO A 70 -1.50 -5.75 -13.26
C PRO A 70 -2.53 -6.83 -12.85
N GLN A 71 -2.70 -7.84 -13.71
CA GLN A 71 -3.62 -8.95 -13.47
C GLN A 71 -2.85 -10.25 -13.27
N ASP A 72 -3.37 -11.11 -12.40
CA ASP A 72 -2.81 -12.44 -12.20
C ASP A 72 -3.15 -13.35 -13.39
N ALA A 73 -2.19 -14.14 -13.84
CA ALA A 73 -2.46 -15.20 -14.79
C ALA A 73 -3.36 -16.29 -14.17
N SER A 74 -3.92 -17.17 -15.00
CA SER A 74 -4.58 -18.38 -14.50
C SER A 74 -3.58 -19.52 -14.38
N GLY A 75 -3.58 -20.23 -13.24
CA GLY A 75 -2.79 -21.44 -13.04
C GLY A 75 -2.17 -21.57 -11.65
N PRO A 76 -1.41 -22.66 -11.40
CA PRO A 76 -0.73 -22.88 -10.14
C PRO A 76 0.45 -21.88 -9.96
N PRO A 77 0.83 -21.57 -8.70
CA PRO A 77 1.96 -20.71 -8.42
C PRO A 77 3.26 -21.33 -8.95
N ARG A 78 4.14 -20.50 -9.50
CA ARG A 78 5.44 -20.89 -10.06
C ARG A 78 6.57 -20.15 -9.35
N ILE A 79 7.78 -20.66 -9.55
CA ILE A 79 8.99 -20.00 -9.08
C ILE A 79 9.33 -18.87 -10.06
N VAL A 80 9.43 -17.65 -9.54
CA VAL A 80 9.83 -16.47 -10.31
C VAL A 80 11.12 -15.94 -9.71
N VAL A 81 12.13 -15.76 -10.56
CA VAL A 81 13.39 -15.12 -10.19
C VAL A 81 13.40 -13.70 -10.73
N THR A 82 13.65 -12.73 -9.87
CA THR A 82 13.60 -11.31 -10.25
C THR A 82 14.59 -10.45 -9.47
N PHE A 83 14.86 -9.26 -9.99
CA PHE A 83 15.68 -8.24 -9.31
C PHE A 83 14.79 -7.18 -8.61
N GLY A 84 13.46 -7.34 -8.67
CA GLY A 84 12.49 -6.47 -7.99
C GLY A 84 11.94 -5.33 -8.85
N GLU A 85 12.23 -5.30 -10.15
CA GLU A 85 11.72 -4.26 -11.07
C GLU A 85 10.48 -4.72 -11.86
N ASP A 86 10.49 -5.96 -12.37
CA ASP A 86 9.50 -6.43 -13.35
C ASP A 86 8.28 -7.13 -12.72
N ASP A 87 8.48 -7.73 -11.54
CA ASP A 87 7.51 -8.63 -10.91
C ASP A 87 7.11 -8.09 -9.55
N ARG A 88 5.81 -7.82 -9.36
CA ARG A 88 5.25 -7.36 -8.09
C ARG A 88 5.22 -8.48 -7.07
N ILE A 89 5.52 -8.17 -5.81
CA ILE A 89 5.42 -9.12 -4.71
C ILE A 89 3.95 -9.33 -4.33
N LYS A 90 3.50 -10.59 -4.27
CA LYS A 90 2.09 -10.94 -3.92
C LYS A 90 1.96 -11.66 -2.60
N SER A 91 3.03 -12.32 -2.17
CA SER A 91 3.07 -13.12 -0.96
C SER A 91 4.48 -13.08 -0.38
N LYS A 92 4.97 -14.16 0.21
CA LYS A 92 6.30 -14.21 0.79
C LYS A 92 7.39 -14.33 -0.28
N ALA A 93 8.34 -13.41 -0.25
CA ALA A 93 9.56 -13.45 -1.03
C ALA A 93 10.74 -13.92 -0.19
N VAL A 94 11.68 -14.60 -0.82
CA VAL A 94 13.00 -14.91 -0.24
C VAL A 94 14.03 -14.18 -1.06
N TYR A 95 14.88 -13.40 -0.39
CA TYR A 95 15.92 -12.65 -1.06
C TYR A 95 17.30 -13.12 -0.63
N PHE A 96 18.25 -13.01 -1.55
CA PHE A 96 19.67 -13.23 -1.28
C PHE A 96 20.42 -11.96 -1.61
N PHE A 97 21.32 -11.56 -0.73
CA PHE A 97 22.14 -10.37 -0.86
C PHE A 97 23.61 -10.74 -0.83
N ARG A 98 24.41 -10.20 -1.75
CA ARG A 98 25.85 -10.43 -1.81
C ARG A 98 26.52 -9.61 -0.73
N SER A 99 27.14 -10.30 0.22
CA SER A 99 27.87 -9.65 1.30
C SER A 99 29.30 -10.18 1.34
N GLY A 100 30.26 -9.31 1.66
CA GLY A 100 31.66 -9.71 1.76
C GLY A 100 32.36 -10.09 0.44
N ILE A 101 31.74 -9.85 -0.72
CA ILE A 101 32.33 -10.11 -2.04
C ILE A 101 32.51 -8.79 -2.79
N ALA A 102 33.68 -8.60 -3.42
CA ALA A 102 33.92 -7.43 -4.26
C ALA A 102 33.02 -7.42 -5.52
N PRO A 103 32.57 -6.25 -6.01
CA PRO A 103 31.75 -6.15 -7.21
C PRO A 103 32.38 -6.89 -8.41
N GLY A 104 31.56 -7.61 -9.18
CA GLY A 104 32.01 -8.37 -10.35
C GLY A 104 32.73 -9.69 -10.06
N LYS A 105 32.80 -10.15 -8.80
CA LYS A 105 33.42 -11.44 -8.45
C LYS A 105 32.37 -12.54 -8.20
N PRO A 106 32.57 -13.76 -8.71
CA PRO A 106 31.59 -14.83 -8.58
C PRO A 106 31.50 -15.38 -7.15
N VAL A 107 30.29 -15.78 -6.77
CA VAL A 107 29.99 -16.53 -5.53
C VAL A 107 30.52 -17.95 -5.66
N LYS A 108 31.06 -18.51 -4.56
CA LYS A 108 31.53 -19.91 -4.55
C LYS A 108 30.33 -20.87 -4.56
N LEU A 109 30.16 -21.59 -5.66
CA LEU A 109 29.03 -22.51 -5.89
C LEU A 109 29.19 -23.86 -5.16
N GLU A 110 30.42 -24.24 -4.84
CA GLU A 110 30.77 -25.49 -4.14
C GLU A 110 30.51 -25.42 -2.63
N VAL A 111 30.45 -24.21 -2.08
CA VAL A 111 30.15 -23.98 -0.67
C VAL A 111 28.63 -23.80 -0.55
N ALA A 112 27.95 -24.60 0.27
CA ALA A 112 26.50 -24.53 0.39
C ALA A 112 26.03 -23.25 1.11
N CYS A 113 26.55 -23.00 2.32
CA CYS A 113 26.30 -21.81 3.14
C CYS A 113 27.63 -21.17 3.52
N GLY A 114 27.78 -19.88 3.29
CA GLY A 114 29.03 -19.13 3.54
C GLY A 114 28.75 -17.63 3.57
N GLU A 115 29.75 -16.84 3.94
CA GLU A 115 29.61 -15.38 4.18
C GLU A 115 29.27 -14.57 2.92
N ASP A 116 29.55 -15.16 1.76
CA ASP A 116 29.29 -14.65 0.42
C ASP A 116 27.83 -14.19 0.16
N LEU A 117 26.85 -14.83 0.81
CA LEU A 117 25.43 -14.53 0.64
C LEU A 117 24.70 -14.44 1.97
N LEU A 118 24.01 -13.32 2.18
CA LEU A 118 22.97 -13.18 3.20
C LEU A 118 21.64 -13.61 2.62
N VAL A 119 20.77 -14.16 3.47
CA VAL A 119 19.40 -14.56 3.11
C VAL A 119 18.42 -13.86 4.03
N GLY A 120 17.28 -13.44 3.48
CA GLY A 120 16.18 -12.92 4.27
C GLY A 120 14.83 -13.19 3.62
N GLU A 121 13.78 -12.93 4.39
CA GLU A 121 12.38 -13.08 3.96
C GLU A 121 11.73 -11.69 3.94
N ALA A 122 10.91 -11.44 2.92
CA ALA A 122 10.06 -10.26 2.83
C ALA A 122 8.60 -10.71 2.68
N SER A 123 7.68 -10.01 3.34
CA SER A 123 6.25 -10.31 3.21
C SER A 123 5.65 -9.69 1.95
N GLY A 124 4.40 -10.07 1.64
CA GLY A 124 3.63 -9.47 0.55
C GLY A 124 3.29 -7.99 0.78
N ASN A 125 3.48 -7.50 2.01
CA ASN A 125 3.36 -6.10 2.37
C ASN A 125 4.74 -5.55 2.82
N PRO A 126 5.56 -5.03 1.87
CA PRO A 126 6.90 -4.55 2.18
C PRO A 126 6.94 -3.44 3.23
N LEU A 127 5.91 -2.57 3.25
CA LEU A 127 5.85 -1.45 4.20
C LEU A 127 5.64 -1.94 5.62
N GLU A 128 4.72 -2.90 5.84
CA GLU A 128 4.52 -3.53 7.16
C GLU A 128 5.77 -4.29 7.62
N SER A 129 6.47 -4.95 6.69
CA SER A 129 7.72 -5.65 7.01
C SER A 129 8.81 -4.68 7.42
N LEU A 130 8.94 -3.55 6.71
CA LEU A 130 9.89 -2.50 7.04
C LEU A 130 9.59 -1.88 8.41
N ASP A 131 8.33 -1.58 8.70
CA ASP A 131 7.89 -1.07 10.01
C ASP A 131 8.22 -2.04 11.14
N THR A 132 7.90 -3.32 10.96
CA THR A 132 8.21 -4.37 11.94
C THR A 132 9.71 -4.47 12.21
N VAL A 133 10.55 -4.39 11.17
CA VAL A 133 12.01 -4.46 11.32
C VAL A 133 12.55 -3.18 11.96
N LEU A 134 12.10 -2.00 11.54
CA LEU A 134 12.54 -0.72 12.08
C LEU A 134 12.13 -0.56 13.54
N ALA A 135 10.84 -0.66 13.84
CA ALA A 135 10.28 -0.46 15.17
C ALA A 135 10.58 -1.62 16.13
N GLY A 136 10.54 -2.85 15.64
CA GLY A 136 10.66 -4.06 16.46
C GLY A 136 12.08 -4.58 16.65
N VAL A 137 13.02 -4.24 15.76
CA VAL A 137 14.39 -4.79 15.81
C VAL A 137 15.45 -3.70 15.81
N LEU A 138 15.46 -2.82 14.80
CA LEU A 138 16.55 -1.86 14.60
C LEU A 138 16.54 -0.74 15.65
N LEU A 139 15.39 -0.13 15.95
CA LEU A 139 15.29 0.90 16.99
C LEU A 139 15.66 0.36 18.38
N PRO A 140 15.13 -0.79 18.84
CA PRO A 140 15.61 -1.41 20.07
C PRO A 140 17.11 -1.65 20.07
N LEU A 141 17.68 -2.19 18.97
CA LEU A 141 19.12 -2.43 18.86
C LEU A 141 19.94 -1.14 18.98
N ILE A 142 19.49 -0.04 18.37
CA ILE A 142 20.11 1.28 18.48
C ILE A 142 20.04 1.78 19.93
N HIS A 143 18.87 1.67 20.58
CA HIS A 143 18.65 2.19 21.93
C HIS A 143 19.30 1.35 23.04
N THR A 144 19.43 0.02 22.87
CA THR A 144 19.98 -0.86 23.90
C THR A 144 21.44 -1.19 23.65
N THR A 145 21.76 -1.67 22.46
CA THR A 145 23.06 -2.28 22.15
C THR A 145 24.06 -1.23 21.67
N MET A 146 23.56 -0.23 20.95
CA MET A 146 24.34 0.95 20.57
C MET A 146 24.17 2.10 21.57
N ALA A 147 23.76 1.81 22.82
CA ALA A 147 23.69 2.82 23.87
C ALA A 147 25.09 3.35 24.25
N ASP A 148 26.12 2.51 24.12
CA ASP A 148 27.49 2.83 24.49
C ASP A 148 28.20 3.67 23.43
N THR A 149 28.99 4.64 23.85
CA THR A 149 29.71 5.57 22.96
C THR A 149 30.75 4.85 22.11
N GLU A 150 31.34 3.77 22.64
CA GLU A 150 32.33 2.97 21.92
C GLU A 150 31.74 2.28 20.67
N ALA A 151 30.45 1.92 20.69
CA ALA A 151 29.77 1.26 19.57
C ALA A 151 29.61 2.17 18.34
N TRP A 152 29.69 3.49 18.54
CA TRP A 152 29.57 4.50 17.48
C TRP A 152 30.92 4.91 16.87
N GLY A 153 32.03 4.42 17.42
CA GLY A 153 33.37 4.65 16.90
C GLY A 153 33.73 6.14 16.82
N GLN A 154 33.74 6.69 15.60
CA GLN A 154 34.13 8.08 15.33
C GLN A 154 32.96 9.06 15.33
N CYS A 155 31.71 8.61 15.46
CA CYS A 155 30.56 9.51 15.51
C CYS A 155 30.52 10.27 16.84
N ASP A 156 30.37 11.58 16.76
CA ASP A 156 30.21 12.42 17.94
C ASP A 156 28.77 12.34 18.51
N GLY A 157 28.56 12.95 19.67
CA GLY A 157 27.26 12.93 20.35
C GLY A 157 26.14 13.63 19.58
N GLU A 158 26.46 14.64 18.76
CA GLU A 158 25.49 15.40 17.97
C GLU A 158 25.01 14.55 16.78
N GLN A 159 25.94 13.98 16.02
CA GLN A 159 25.66 13.06 14.91
C GLN A 159 24.85 11.85 15.36
N ARG A 160 25.20 11.28 16.52
CA ARG A 160 24.47 10.17 17.12
C ARG A 160 23.03 10.56 17.46
N SER A 161 22.86 11.73 18.10
CA SER A 161 21.54 12.24 18.47
C SER A 161 20.68 12.51 17.23
N GLU A 162 21.27 13.14 16.21
CA GLU A 162 20.59 13.42 14.94
C GLU A 162 20.15 12.14 14.24
N PHE A 163 21.05 11.15 14.10
CA PHE A 163 20.73 9.87 13.48
C PHE A 163 19.62 9.13 14.23
N THR A 164 19.72 9.04 15.56
CA THR A 164 18.72 8.35 16.40
C THR A 164 17.35 9.02 16.29
N THR A 165 17.34 10.36 16.34
CA THR A 165 16.11 11.15 16.17
C THR A 165 15.51 10.97 14.78
N GLY A 166 16.35 10.98 13.73
CA GLY A 166 15.93 10.74 12.35
C GLY A 166 15.34 9.35 12.15
N MET A 167 15.97 8.31 12.70
CA MET A 167 15.46 6.93 12.64
C MET A 167 14.14 6.77 13.39
N GLN A 168 14.01 7.38 14.57
CA GLN A 168 12.76 7.37 15.32
C GLN A 168 11.64 8.10 14.56
N ARG A 169 11.96 9.23 13.92
CA ARG A 169 11.01 9.98 13.09
C ARG A 169 10.53 9.14 11.90
N ILE A 170 11.44 8.51 11.15
CA ILE A 170 11.09 7.64 10.01
C ILE A 170 10.20 6.49 10.47
N SER A 171 10.53 5.84 11.59
CA SER A 171 9.70 4.76 12.12
C SER A 171 8.31 5.27 12.49
N ASN A 172 8.19 6.41 13.17
CA ASN A 172 6.90 6.97 13.56
C ASN A 172 6.05 7.35 12.33
N GLU A 173 6.65 8.04 11.36
CA GLU A 173 6.00 8.41 10.09
C GLU A 173 5.53 7.16 9.33
N LEU A 174 6.34 6.10 9.27
CA LEU A 174 5.98 4.85 8.61
C LEU A 174 4.84 4.12 9.34
N THR A 175 4.91 4.01 10.68
CA THR A 175 3.84 3.41 11.49
C THR A 175 2.54 4.18 11.32
N GLU A 176 2.59 5.51 11.29
CA GLU A 176 1.41 6.34 11.08
C GLU A 176 0.84 6.21 9.66
N ALA A 177 1.71 6.19 8.64
CA ALA A 177 1.30 5.93 7.26
C ALA A 177 0.62 4.56 7.12
N LEU A 178 1.12 3.52 7.79
CA LEU A 178 0.51 2.19 7.82
C LEU A 178 -0.84 2.16 8.54
N LYS A 179 -0.96 2.84 9.69
CA LYS A 179 -2.25 3.01 10.38
C LYS A 179 -3.27 3.76 9.52
N SER A 180 -2.81 4.77 8.79
CA SER A 180 -3.62 5.52 7.83
C SER A 180 -4.05 4.64 6.65
N LEU A 181 -3.16 3.78 6.15
CA LEU A 181 -3.43 2.82 5.07
C LEU A 181 -4.44 1.73 5.49
N THR A 182 -4.32 1.22 6.71
CA THR A 182 -5.20 0.17 7.27
C THR A 182 -6.51 0.70 7.84
N GLY A 183 -6.60 1.99 8.17
CA GLY A 183 -7.81 2.67 8.63
C GLY A 183 -8.70 3.21 7.49
N GLY A 184 -8.42 2.84 6.24
CA GLY A 184 -9.23 3.22 5.09
C GLY A 184 -10.63 2.63 5.15
N ILE A 185 -11.60 3.34 4.57
CA ILE A 185 -12.95 2.79 4.40
C ILE A 185 -12.91 1.82 3.24
N GLU A 186 -13.14 0.55 3.53
CA GLU A 186 -13.43 -0.45 2.51
C GLU A 186 -14.91 -0.36 2.15
N LEU A 187 -15.17 0.07 0.91
CA LEU A 187 -16.50 -0.04 0.32
C LEU A 187 -16.85 -1.52 0.26
N ARG A 188 -18.12 -1.83 0.52
CA ARG A 188 -18.60 -3.21 0.45
C ARG A 188 -18.15 -3.86 -0.86
N GLY A 189 -17.51 -5.02 -0.72
CA GLY A 189 -16.89 -5.73 -1.82
C GLY A 189 -17.91 -6.09 -2.88
N VAL A 190 -17.47 -6.06 -4.13
CA VAL A 190 -18.27 -6.46 -5.28
C VAL A 190 -18.50 -7.99 -5.24
N GLU A 191 -17.56 -8.73 -4.63
CA GLU A 191 -17.68 -10.14 -4.26
C GLU A 191 -18.72 -10.46 -3.16
N ASP A 192 -19.15 -9.47 -2.36
CA ASP A 192 -20.16 -9.65 -1.30
C ASP A 192 -21.61 -9.61 -1.84
N VAL A 193 -21.76 -9.48 -3.16
CA VAL A 193 -23.03 -9.65 -3.85
C VAL A 193 -23.22 -11.15 -4.11
N ASP A 194 -24.37 -11.70 -3.71
CA ASP A 194 -24.76 -13.13 -3.77
C ASP A 194 -23.89 -13.96 -4.74
N GLY A 195 -23.12 -14.92 -4.22
CA GLY A 195 -21.85 -15.39 -4.81
C GLY A 195 -21.85 -15.81 -6.29
N MET A 196 -23.01 -16.18 -6.86
CA MET A 196 -23.16 -16.39 -8.31
C MET A 196 -22.98 -15.11 -9.15
N LEU A 197 -23.28 -13.94 -8.59
CA LEU A 197 -23.19 -12.66 -9.26
C LEU A 197 -21.78 -12.06 -9.16
N GLY A 198 -21.07 -12.26 -8.04
CA GLY A 198 -19.66 -11.86 -7.89
C GLY A 198 -18.77 -12.46 -8.99
N ASP A 199 -18.95 -13.76 -9.28
CA ASP A 199 -18.24 -14.46 -10.37
C ASP A 199 -18.62 -13.92 -11.76
N LYS A 200 -19.91 -13.62 -11.97
CA LYS A 200 -20.40 -13.00 -13.22
C LYS A 200 -19.97 -11.54 -13.38
N LEU A 201 -19.68 -10.84 -12.28
CA LEU A 201 -19.30 -9.44 -12.27
C LEU A 201 -17.97 -9.20 -12.98
N MET A 202 -17.00 -10.11 -12.82
CA MET A 202 -15.75 -10.05 -13.58
C MET A 202 -15.98 -10.29 -15.09
N GLN A 203 -16.97 -11.13 -15.45
CA GLN A 203 -17.37 -11.29 -16.85
C GLN A 203 -18.04 -10.01 -17.37
N TYR A 204 -18.99 -9.42 -16.62
CA TYR A 204 -19.66 -8.17 -16.97
C TYR A 204 -18.69 -6.99 -17.09
N ALA A 205 -17.68 -6.92 -16.22
CA ALA A 205 -16.59 -5.93 -16.27
C ALA A 205 -15.67 -6.10 -17.50
N ALA A 206 -15.71 -7.26 -18.15
CA ALA A 206 -15.03 -7.53 -19.40
C ALA A 206 -15.91 -7.30 -20.65
N MET A 207 -17.24 -7.18 -20.49
CA MET A 207 -18.17 -6.94 -21.59
C MET A 207 -18.23 -5.46 -21.97
N ALA A 208 -18.27 -5.18 -23.27
CA ALA A 208 -18.40 -3.81 -23.80
C ALA A 208 -19.85 -3.30 -23.84
N SER A 209 -20.84 -4.21 -23.84
CA SER A 209 -22.27 -3.90 -24.03
C SER A 209 -23.07 -4.09 -22.75
N TYR A 210 -23.06 -3.09 -21.87
CA TYR A 210 -23.86 -3.12 -20.63
C TYR A 210 -25.37 -3.17 -20.86
N GLN A 211 -25.84 -2.76 -22.05
CA GLN A 211 -27.26 -2.82 -22.40
C GLN A 211 -27.75 -4.27 -22.53
N GLU A 212 -26.97 -5.16 -23.14
CA GLU A 212 -27.31 -6.58 -23.28
C GLU A 212 -27.49 -7.25 -21.92
N ILE A 213 -26.60 -6.95 -20.96
CA ILE A 213 -26.69 -7.46 -19.58
C ILE A 213 -28.03 -7.10 -18.95
N VAL A 214 -28.48 -5.86 -19.12
CA VAL A 214 -29.78 -5.39 -18.60
C VAL A 214 -30.96 -6.12 -19.25
N LYS A 215 -30.85 -6.48 -20.55
CA LYS A 215 -31.92 -7.21 -21.26
C LYS A 215 -31.99 -8.68 -20.83
N GLU A 216 -30.82 -9.32 -20.72
CA GLU A 216 -30.71 -10.75 -20.46
C GLU A 216 -30.85 -11.11 -18.98
N ASN A 217 -30.54 -10.18 -18.07
CA ASN A 217 -30.52 -10.40 -16.62
C ASN A 217 -31.27 -9.26 -15.90
N PRO A 218 -32.61 -9.24 -15.91
CA PRO A 218 -33.41 -8.14 -15.35
C PRO A 218 -33.29 -7.96 -13.82
N GLU A 219 -32.77 -8.96 -13.10
CA GLU A 219 -32.51 -8.95 -11.66
C GLU A 219 -31.22 -8.21 -11.26
N VAL A 220 -30.21 -8.21 -12.14
CA VAL A 220 -28.88 -7.64 -11.87
C VAL A 220 -28.93 -6.14 -11.57
N PRO A 221 -29.69 -5.31 -12.32
CA PRO A 221 -29.86 -3.90 -12.00
C PRO A 221 -30.29 -3.61 -10.57
N LEU A 222 -31.18 -4.43 -9.99
CA LEU A 222 -31.68 -4.19 -8.63
C LEU A 222 -30.62 -4.56 -7.58
N GLN A 223 -29.84 -5.61 -7.81
CA GLN A 223 -28.75 -6.01 -6.90
C GLN A 223 -27.62 -4.97 -6.92
N PHE A 224 -27.25 -4.48 -8.11
CA PHE A 224 -26.24 -3.41 -8.26
C PHE A 224 -26.71 -2.09 -7.67
N GLU A 225 -28.00 -1.79 -7.76
CA GLU A 225 -28.58 -0.62 -7.09
C GLU A 225 -28.45 -0.75 -5.57
N GLY A 226 -28.77 -1.91 -5.00
CA GLY A 226 -28.59 -2.16 -3.58
C GLY A 226 -27.13 -2.06 -3.13
N LEU A 227 -26.17 -2.48 -3.98
CA LEU A 227 -24.74 -2.28 -3.71
C LEU A 227 -24.37 -0.79 -3.71
N LEU A 228 -24.82 -0.04 -4.72
CA LEU A 228 -24.60 1.41 -4.80
C LEU A 228 -25.26 2.15 -3.62
N ASP A 229 -26.44 1.73 -3.16
CA ASP A 229 -27.07 2.31 -1.97
C ASP A 229 -26.24 2.05 -0.70
N ASN A 230 -25.62 0.88 -0.56
CA ASN A 230 -24.67 0.62 0.53
C ASN A 230 -23.45 1.54 0.44
N TRP A 231 -22.85 1.69 -0.75
CA TRP A 231 -21.74 2.63 -0.94
C TRP A 231 -22.15 4.06 -0.60
N CYS A 232 -23.34 4.50 -1.02
CA CYS A 232 -23.88 5.81 -0.65
C CYS A 232 -23.86 6.00 0.87
N ARG A 233 -24.40 5.04 1.62
CA ARG A 233 -24.47 5.11 3.09
C ARG A 233 -23.09 5.10 3.74
N GLN A 234 -22.19 4.23 3.28
CA GLN A 234 -20.82 4.15 3.81
C GLN A 234 -20.07 5.47 3.62
N VAL A 235 -20.17 6.06 2.43
CA VAL A 235 -19.48 7.33 2.13
C VAL A 235 -20.12 8.50 2.88
N GLU A 236 -21.45 8.60 2.92
CA GLU A 236 -22.13 9.65 3.68
C GLU A 236 -21.81 9.58 5.18
N GLN A 237 -21.92 8.39 5.78
CA GLN A 237 -21.57 8.17 7.18
C GLN A 237 -20.14 8.62 7.46
N TYR A 238 -19.21 8.28 6.58
CA TYR A 238 -17.84 8.76 6.71
C TYR A 238 -17.72 10.27 6.61
N LEU A 239 -18.30 10.89 5.58
CA LEU A 239 -18.17 12.34 5.38
C LEU A 239 -18.74 13.11 6.58
N GLU A 240 -19.77 12.58 7.25
CA GLU A 240 -20.32 13.10 8.50
C GLU A 240 -19.41 12.83 9.71
N GLU A 241 -19.00 11.58 9.95
CA GLU A 241 -18.19 11.19 11.12
C GLU A 241 -16.76 11.76 11.07
N SER A 242 -16.21 11.91 9.88
CA SER A 242 -14.84 12.41 9.68
C SER A 242 -14.67 13.88 10.03
N LEU A 243 -15.76 14.63 10.24
CA LEU A 243 -15.74 16.01 10.72
C LEU A 243 -15.84 16.09 12.26
N ASP A 244 -16.12 14.98 12.94
CA ASP A 244 -16.27 14.96 14.39
C ASP A 244 -14.91 14.93 15.09
N TYR A 245 -14.42 16.13 15.47
CA TYR A 245 -13.22 16.31 16.30
C TYR A 245 -13.27 15.58 17.65
N SER A 246 -14.46 15.20 18.13
CA SER A 246 -14.59 14.46 19.38
C SER A 246 -14.02 13.04 19.28
N ALA A 247 -14.01 12.45 18.08
CA ALA A 247 -13.32 11.19 17.81
C ALA A 247 -11.78 11.39 17.85
N SER A 248 -11.28 12.51 17.32
CA SER A 248 -9.87 12.90 17.38
C SER A 248 -9.39 13.13 18.82
N SER A 249 -10.22 13.74 19.68
CA SER A 249 -9.90 13.96 21.09
C SER A 249 -9.73 12.65 21.88
N LYS A 250 -10.44 11.58 21.52
CA LYS A 250 -10.21 10.24 22.09
C LYS A 250 -8.88 9.62 21.63
N MET A 251 -8.39 10.01 20.45
CA MET A 251 -7.17 9.48 19.85
C MET A 251 -5.90 10.20 20.33
N TYR A 252 -5.97 11.51 20.60
CA TYR A 252 -4.82 12.34 20.97
C TYR A 252 -4.81 12.82 22.44
N GLY A 253 -5.79 12.41 23.25
CA GLY A 253 -5.85 12.73 24.68
C GLY A 253 -6.43 14.12 24.99
N ASN A 254 -6.31 14.55 26.26
CA ASN A 254 -6.92 15.80 26.75
C ASN A 254 -6.17 17.08 26.35
N ASP A 255 -4.95 16.99 25.80
CA ASP A 255 -4.14 18.15 25.41
C ASP A 255 -3.43 17.91 24.05
N PRO A 256 -4.19 17.84 22.95
CA PRO A 256 -3.62 17.62 21.63
C PRO A 256 -2.85 18.88 21.18
N GLY A 257 -1.54 18.72 20.94
CA GLY A 257 -0.68 19.79 20.43
C GLY A 257 -0.93 20.09 18.94
N PRO A 258 -0.42 21.22 18.40
CA PRO A 258 -0.71 21.67 17.03
C PRO A 258 -0.45 20.67 15.87
N ARG A 259 0.34 19.60 16.08
CA ARG A 259 0.63 18.60 15.04
C ARG A 259 -0.56 17.70 14.76
N THR A 260 -1.41 17.45 15.77
CA THR A 260 -2.57 16.57 15.63
C THR A 260 -3.57 17.07 14.59
N GLU A 261 -3.59 18.39 14.37
CA GLU A 261 -4.41 19.04 13.34
C GLU A 261 -3.94 18.63 11.94
N LEU A 262 -2.63 18.64 11.69
CA LEU A 262 -2.07 18.20 10.42
C LEU A 262 -2.31 16.71 10.21
N ASP A 263 -2.08 15.89 11.24
CA ASP A 263 -2.29 14.45 11.20
C ASP A 263 -3.76 14.12 10.86
N PHE A 264 -4.70 14.85 11.47
CA PHE A 264 -6.13 14.73 11.18
C PHE A 264 -6.45 15.01 9.70
N TRP A 265 -5.97 16.12 9.15
CA TRP A 265 -6.24 16.47 7.75
C TRP A 265 -5.54 15.53 6.77
N MET A 266 -4.34 15.04 7.09
CA MET A 266 -3.64 14.01 6.32
C MET A 266 -4.43 12.70 6.29
N GLN A 267 -4.93 12.25 7.45
CA GLN A 267 -5.76 11.05 7.55
C GLN A 267 -7.08 11.20 6.78
N ARG A 268 -7.75 12.36 6.89
CA ARG A 268 -8.98 12.65 6.14
C ARG A 268 -8.74 12.62 4.63
N MET A 269 -7.67 13.27 4.15
CA MET A 269 -7.29 13.29 2.74
C MET A 269 -7.00 11.87 2.22
N GLN A 270 -6.26 11.08 2.98
CA GLN A 270 -5.91 9.71 2.60
C GLN A 270 -7.15 8.81 2.49
N LYS A 271 -8.04 8.83 3.50
CA LYS A 271 -9.26 8.03 3.48
C LYS A 271 -10.18 8.37 2.30
N ILE A 272 -10.32 9.65 1.94
CA ILE A 272 -11.06 10.08 0.74
C ILE A 272 -10.38 9.58 -0.54
N THR A 273 -9.04 9.58 -0.57
CA THR A 273 -8.26 9.03 -1.68
C THR A 273 -8.54 7.54 -1.86
N THR A 274 -8.55 6.76 -0.78
CA THR A 274 -8.86 5.32 -0.81
C THR A 274 -10.26 5.04 -1.38
N ILE A 275 -11.28 5.80 -0.96
CA ILE A 275 -12.64 5.70 -1.54
C ILE A 275 -12.58 5.95 -3.06
N THR A 276 -11.90 7.02 -3.48
CA THR A 276 -11.78 7.42 -4.88
C THR A 276 -11.03 6.36 -5.72
N GLU A 277 -10.03 5.69 -5.15
CA GLU A 277 -9.29 4.61 -5.80
C GLU A 277 -10.13 3.34 -5.95
N GLN A 278 -10.86 2.93 -4.91
CA GLN A 278 -11.75 1.76 -4.97
C GLN A 278 -12.84 1.94 -6.04
N LEU A 279 -13.40 3.15 -6.18
CA LEU A 279 -14.40 3.47 -7.21
C LEU A 279 -13.84 3.40 -8.64
N LYS A 280 -12.52 3.52 -8.83
CA LYS A 280 -11.87 3.34 -10.13
C LYS A 280 -11.69 1.88 -10.51
N SER A 281 -11.86 0.95 -9.58
CA SER A 281 -11.73 -0.48 -9.85
C SER A 281 -12.68 -0.95 -10.95
N ARG A 282 -12.28 -2.00 -11.67
CA ARG A 282 -13.05 -2.51 -12.81
C ARG A 282 -14.44 -3.01 -12.39
N GLY A 283 -14.55 -3.63 -11.22
CA GLY A 283 -15.82 -4.06 -10.63
C GLY A 283 -16.76 -2.89 -10.37
N CYS A 284 -16.28 -1.83 -9.70
CA CYS A 284 -17.06 -0.62 -9.45
C CYS A 284 -17.51 0.06 -10.75
N ARG A 285 -16.61 0.17 -11.74
CA ARG A 285 -16.96 0.70 -13.07
C ARG A 285 -18.04 -0.12 -13.79
N ALA A 286 -18.02 -1.43 -13.66
CA ALA A 286 -19.03 -2.31 -14.25
C ALA A 286 -20.41 -2.08 -13.61
N VAL A 287 -20.46 -1.92 -12.28
CA VAL A 287 -21.68 -1.58 -11.54
C VAL A 287 -22.29 -0.29 -12.09
N PHE A 288 -21.51 0.80 -12.16
CA PHE A 288 -21.99 2.06 -12.75
C PHE A 288 -22.38 1.91 -14.23
N GLY A 289 -21.63 1.12 -15.00
CA GLY A 289 -21.90 0.85 -16.41
C GLY A 289 -23.28 0.24 -16.64
N VAL A 290 -23.62 -0.81 -15.87
CA VAL A 290 -24.94 -1.47 -15.93
C VAL A 290 -26.05 -0.54 -15.44
N LEU A 291 -25.87 0.14 -14.31
CA LEU A 291 -26.88 1.06 -13.78
C LEU A 291 -27.16 2.23 -14.74
N HIS A 292 -26.14 2.79 -15.39
CA HIS A 292 -26.33 3.79 -16.43
C HIS A 292 -27.02 3.22 -17.68
N ALA A 293 -26.72 1.98 -18.07
CA ALA A 293 -27.39 1.34 -19.19
C ALA A 293 -28.91 1.23 -18.95
N VAL A 294 -29.35 0.89 -17.74
CA VAL A 294 -30.78 0.84 -17.34
C VAL A 294 -31.51 2.16 -17.67
N THR A 295 -30.84 3.30 -17.46
CA THR A 295 -31.43 4.62 -17.74
C THR A 295 -31.56 4.93 -19.24
N ARG A 296 -30.82 4.23 -20.10
CA ARG A 296 -30.74 4.47 -21.56
C ARG A 296 -31.54 3.48 -22.40
N VAL A 297 -31.94 2.34 -21.82
CA VAL A 297 -32.75 1.34 -22.50
C VAL A 297 -34.18 1.87 -22.74
N SER A 298 -34.78 1.45 -23.85
CA SER A 298 -36.14 1.81 -24.25
C SER A 298 -37.18 1.27 -23.26
N GLN A 299 -38.39 1.87 -23.21
CA GLN A 299 -39.39 1.51 -22.20
C GLN A 299 -39.87 0.06 -22.28
N ASP A 300 -39.89 -0.52 -23.48
CA ASP A 300 -40.26 -1.91 -23.75
C ASP A 300 -39.30 -2.93 -23.14
N VAL A 301 -38.06 -2.54 -22.85
CA VAL A 301 -37.03 -3.41 -22.28
C VAL A 301 -36.54 -2.92 -20.90
N ALA A 302 -37.13 -1.85 -20.38
CA ALA A 302 -36.73 -1.27 -19.11
C ALA A 302 -37.10 -2.19 -17.93
N PRO A 303 -36.17 -2.50 -17.02
CA PRO A 303 -36.49 -3.28 -15.83
C PRO A 303 -37.38 -2.46 -14.90
N LYS A 304 -38.20 -3.16 -14.09
CA LYS A 304 -39.10 -2.53 -13.10
C LYS A 304 -38.34 -1.66 -12.08
N SER A 305 -37.07 -1.97 -11.83
CA SER A 305 -36.18 -1.22 -10.93
C SER A 305 -35.68 0.11 -11.48
N ARG A 306 -35.97 0.49 -12.75
CA ARG A 306 -35.45 1.70 -13.40
C ARG A 306 -35.60 2.97 -12.57
N GLN A 307 -36.75 3.17 -11.92
CA GLN A 307 -37.00 4.38 -11.14
C GLN A 307 -36.12 4.43 -9.88
N VAL A 308 -35.94 3.30 -9.20
CA VAL A 308 -35.09 3.20 -8.01
C VAL A 308 -33.63 3.43 -8.41
N VAL A 309 -33.16 2.76 -9.47
CA VAL A 309 -31.82 2.95 -10.05
C VAL A 309 -31.55 4.42 -10.37
N PHE A 310 -32.51 5.11 -11.00
CA PHE A 310 -32.38 6.52 -11.32
C PHE A 310 -32.23 7.41 -10.07
N ASN A 311 -33.02 7.15 -9.03
CA ASN A 311 -32.95 7.89 -7.78
C ASN A 311 -31.60 7.68 -7.07
N THR A 312 -31.11 6.44 -7.03
CA THR A 312 -29.84 6.08 -6.39
C THR A 312 -28.65 6.67 -7.15
N LEU A 313 -28.65 6.64 -8.48
CA LEU A 313 -27.64 7.34 -9.30
C LEU A 313 -27.66 8.86 -9.09
N ARG A 314 -28.84 9.46 -8.88
CA ARG A 314 -28.96 10.89 -8.60
C ARG A 314 -28.38 11.26 -7.24
N ARG A 315 -28.65 10.44 -6.20
CA ARG A 315 -28.05 10.60 -4.87
C ARG A 315 -26.53 10.44 -4.94
N TRP A 316 -26.05 9.40 -5.62
CA TRP A 316 -24.62 9.18 -5.82
C TRP A 316 -23.94 10.40 -6.46
N LYS A 317 -24.56 11.03 -7.45
CA LYS A 317 -24.01 12.25 -8.07
C LYS A 317 -23.83 13.40 -7.06
N GLN A 318 -24.69 13.52 -6.06
CA GLN A 318 -24.52 14.52 -5.00
C GLN A 318 -23.36 14.13 -4.07
N ILE A 319 -23.28 12.85 -3.69
CA ILE A 319 -22.18 12.32 -2.88
C ILE A 319 -20.83 12.53 -3.58
N ASP A 320 -20.73 12.26 -4.89
CA ASP A 320 -19.52 12.44 -5.69
C ASP A 320 -19.02 13.91 -5.68
N ILE A 321 -19.94 14.87 -5.71
CA ILE A 321 -19.61 16.29 -5.53
C ILE A 321 -19.07 16.52 -4.12
N SER A 322 -19.73 16.01 -3.08
CA SER A 322 -19.29 16.15 -1.69
C SER A 322 -17.92 15.48 -1.43
N ILE A 323 -17.64 14.32 -2.04
CA ILE A 323 -16.32 13.69 -2.01
C ILE A 323 -15.27 14.65 -2.59
N THR A 324 -15.56 15.24 -3.75
CA THR A 324 -14.64 16.15 -4.44
C THR A 324 -14.38 17.41 -3.63
N GLU A 325 -15.42 18.01 -3.04
CA GLU A 325 -15.32 19.18 -2.17
C GLU A 325 -14.48 18.85 -0.92
N ALA A 326 -14.82 17.76 -0.21
CA ALA A 326 -14.10 17.33 0.98
C ALA A 326 -12.64 16.96 0.71
N PHE A 327 -12.34 16.39 -0.47
CA PHE A 327 -10.96 16.09 -0.88
C PHE A 327 -10.15 17.37 -1.08
N ASN A 328 -10.70 18.35 -1.80
CA ASN A 328 -10.01 19.62 -2.06
C ASN A 328 -9.80 20.40 -0.76
N GLU A 329 -10.80 20.44 0.12
CA GLU A 329 -10.68 21.03 1.45
C GLU A 329 -9.55 20.36 2.25
N ALA A 330 -9.55 19.03 2.34
CA ALA A 330 -8.51 18.31 3.08
C ALA A 330 -7.11 18.54 2.49
N LYS A 331 -7.00 18.52 1.16
CA LYS A 331 -5.75 18.77 0.45
C LYS A 331 -5.19 20.17 0.69
N ASP A 332 -6.04 21.19 0.63
CA ASP A 332 -5.63 22.57 0.89
C ASP A 332 -5.23 22.76 2.35
N ASN A 333 -5.97 22.17 3.29
CA ASN A 333 -5.62 22.21 4.72
C ASN A 333 -4.29 21.52 5.00
N VAL A 334 -4.04 20.32 4.46
CA VAL A 334 -2.73 19.65 4.55
C VAL A 334 -1.64 20.57 4.01
N LYS A 335 -1.83 21.15 2.82
CA LYS A 335 -0.84 22.03 2.20
C LYS A 335 -0.53 23.24 3.07
N TYR A 336 -1.53 23.89 3.66
CA TYR A 336 -1.31 25.06 4.51
C TYR A 336 -0.66 24.68 5.85
N LEU A 337 -1.17 23.63 6.51
CA LEU A 337 -0.68 23.19 7.82
C LEU A 337 0.75 22.64 7.75
N SER A 338 1.14 21.94 6.66
CA SER A 338 2.53 21.51 6.45
C SER A 338 3.52 22.68 6.40
N THR A 339 3.07 23.89 6.01
CA THR A 339 3.96 25.07 6.07
C THR A 339 4.24 25.54 7.50
N LEU A 340 3.39 25.17 8.48
CA LEU A 340 3.54 25.52 9.89
C LEU A 340 4.50 24.60 10.64
N GLU A 341 4.73 23.37 10.18
CA GLU A 341 5.51 22.35 10.89
C GLU A 341 6.85 22.88 11.42
N LYS A 342 7.62 23.54 10.55
CA LYS A 342 8.93 24.09 10.91
C LYS A 342 8.86 25.21 11.95
N PHE A 343 7.75 25.95 11.98
CA PHE A 343 7.56 27.05 12.93
C PHE A 343 7.05 26.57 14.29
N ILE A 344 6.31 25.46 14.33
CA ILE A 344 5.80 24.88 15.59
C ILE A 344 6.81 23.91 16.25
N GLU A 345 7.86 23.49 15.54
CA GLU A 345 8.92 22.61 16.09
C GLU A 345 9.48 23.10 17.44
N PRO A 346 9.86 24.38 17.61
CA PRO A 346 10.43 24.86 18.87
C PRO A 346 9.45 24.76 20.04
N LEU A 347 8.13 24.67 19.79
CA LEU A 347 7.12 24.51 20.84
C LEU A 347 7.15 23.12 21.49
N TYR A 348 7.69 22.11 20.79
CA TYR A 348 7.78 20.74 21.28
C TYR A 348 9.13 20.41 21.92
N SER A 349 10.21 20.94 21.36
CA SER A 349 11.58 20.55 21.71
C SER A 349 12.47 21.72 22.17
N GLY A 350 11.96 22.95 22.11
CA GLY A 350 12.72 24.16 22.44
C GLY A 350 12.78 24.47 23.95
N THR A 351 13.76 25.30 24.30
CA THR A 351 13.82 25.97 25.61
C THR A 351 12.80 27.12 25.68
N PRO A 352 12.42 27.61 26.88
CA PRO A 352 11.53 28.76 27.02
C PRO A 352 11.98 30.01 26.24
N VAL A 353 13.29 30.24 26.15
CA VAL A 353 13.86 31.37 25.39
C VAL A 353 13.66 31.17 23.90
N THR A 354 14.00 29.99 23.37
CA THR A 354 13.82 29.69 21.94
C THR A 354 12.35 29.68 21.52
N ILE A 355 11.45 29.28 22.43
CA ILE A 355 10.00 29.38 22.22
C ILE A 355 9.59 30.84 22.11
N ALA A 356 10.00 31.70 23.04
CA ALA A 356 9.68 33.13 23.01
C ALA A 356 10.17 33.80 21.71
N ASP A 357 11.37 33.44 21.26
CA ASP A 357 11.97 33.97 20.03
C ASP A 357 11.28 33.45 18.75
N SER A 358 10.67 32.25 18.79
CA SER A 358 9.96 31.68 17.63
C SER A 358 8.51 32.17 17.47
N LEU A 359 7.89 32.68 18.54
CA LEU A 359 6.49 33.14 18.53
C LEU A 359 6.16 34.17 17.43
N PRO A 360 6.98 35.21 17.16
CA PRO A 360 6.69 36.16 16.08
C PRO A 360 6.61 35.50 14.70
N ALA A 361 7.49 34.52 14.43
CA ALA A 361 7.49 33.78 13.18
C ALA A 361 6.24 32.90 13.05
N VAL A 362 5.86 32.20 14.12
CA VAL A 362 4.62 31.40 14.20
C VAL A 362 3.40 32.27 13.91
N MET A 363 3.28 33.43 14.57
CA MET A 363 2.15 34.34 14.39
C MET A 363 2.05 34.88 12.96
N ASN A 364 3.18 35.19 12.32
CA ASN A 364 3.21 35.63 10.93
C ASN A 364 2.77 34.52 9.96
N ALA A 365 3.21 33.28 10.20
CA ALA A 365 2.81 32.13 9.39
C ALA A 365 1.30 31.85 9.52
N ILE A 366 0.76 31.85 10.75
CA ILE A 366 -0.68 31.71 11.00
C ILE A 366 -1.47 32.83 10.31
N LYS A 367 -1.01 34.08 10.41
CA LYS A 367 -1.66 35.22 9.75
C LYS A 367 -1.71 35.05 8.24
N MET A 368 -0.63 34.57 7.62
CA MET A 368 -0.57 34.31 6.18
C MET A 368 -1.60 33.25 5.77
N ILE A 369 -1.66 32.13 6.49
CA ILE A 369 -2.64 31.07 6.22
C ILE A 369 -4.07 31.60 6.35
N HIS A 370 -4.38 32.31 7.44
CA HIS A 370 -5.71 32.89 7.65
C HIS A 370 -6.11 33.89 6.54
N THR A 371 -5.16 34.57 5.89
CA THR A 371 -5.48 35.46 4.77
C THR A 371 -5.76 34.73 3.45
N ILE A 372 -5.24 33.52 3.28
CA ILE A 372 -5.35 32.74 2.04
C ILE A 372 -6.52 31.74 2.11
N ALA A 373 -6.72 31.11 3.27
CA ALA A 373 -7.70 30.04 3.49
C ALA A 373 -9.09 30.54 3.95
N ARG A 374 -9.45 31.79 3.65
CA ARG A 374 -10.70 32.42 4.11
C ARG A 374 -11.88 32.16 3.19
#